data_AF-A0A423XWA8-F1
#
_entry.id   AF-A0A423XWA8-F1
#
_cell.length_a   1.000
_cell.length_b   1.000
_cell.length_c   1.000
_cell.angle_alpha   90.00
_cell.angle_beta   90.00
_cell.angle_gamma   90.00
#
_symmetry.space_group_name_H-M   'P 1'
#
loop_
_entity.id
_entity.type
_entity.pdbx_description
1 polymer ?
#
loop_
_entity_poly.entity_id
_entity_poly.type
_entity_poly.pdbx_seq_one_letter_code
_entity_poly.pdbx_strand_id
1 'polypeptide(L)'
;MLHTLAEGRQKFLSKPHGSYLGEISYFQQIELFKRSYLEKKNYAKHFYVKTATTKPNAPSWDDLDQKIKDVLVDIFYQGTRYPASLVEAALAGKTALIKFIQEDPALMRYEPARQRIRYLQ
;
A
#
# COMPACT_ATOMS: atom_id res chain seq x y z
N MET A 1 20.58 -7.57 -13.19
CA MET A 1 20.53 -6.89 -11.87
C MET A 1 19.24 -7.22 -11.08
N LEU A 2 18.05 -7.26 -11.71
CA LEU A 2 16.80 -7.70 -11.03
C LEU A 2 16.71 -9.21 -10.74
N HIS A 3 17.32 -10.06 -11.58
CA HIS A 3 17.37 -11.52 -11.38
C HIS A 3 18.13 -11.92 -10.09
N THR A 4 19.20 -11.21 -9.79
CA THR A 4 20.12 -11.50 -8.67
C THR A 4 19.51 -11.22 -7.30
N LEU A 5 18.56 -10.27 -7.21
CA LEU A 5 17.87 -9.92 -5.96
C LEU A 5 16.75 -10.92 -5.59
N ALA A 6 16.08 -11.49 -6.59
CA ALA A 6 15.05 -12.52 -6.38
C ALA A 6 15.68 -13.86 -5.93
N GLU A 7 16.79 -14.25 -6.56
CA GLU A 7 17.57 -15.44 -6.21
C GLU A 7 18.15 -15.34 -4.78
N GLY A 8 18.60 -14.15 -4.36
CA GLY A 8 19.10 -13.90 -3.00
C GLY A 8 18.03 -14.08 -1.91
N ARG A 9 16.80 -13.61 -2.14
CA ARG A 9 15.68 -13.78 -1.20
C ARG A 9 15.25 -15.24 -1.05
N GLN A 10 15.17 -15.97 -2.15
CA GLN A 10 14.76 -17.37 -2.14
C GLN A 10 15.82 -18.25 -1.45
N LYS A 11 17.10 -17.94 -1.66
CA LYS A 11 18.24 -18.59 -1.00
C LYS A 11 18.36 -18.28 0.51
N PHE A 12 17.84 -17.14 0.96
CA PHE A 12 17.78 -16.76 2.38
C PHE A 12 16.69 -17.55 3.14
N LEU A 13 15.55 -17.78 2.48
CA LEU A 13 14.42 -18.52 3.06
C LEU A 13 14.56 -20.05 2.94
N SER A 14 15.37 -20.56 2.01
CA SER A 14 15.56 -21.99 1.76
C SER A 14 16.67 -22.65 2.59
N LYS A 15 17.40 -21.88 3.40
CA LYS A 15 18.43 -22.41 4.30
C LYS A 15 17.84 -22.67 5.68
N PRO A 16 18.26 -23.74 6.40
CA PRO A 16 17.83 -24.00 7.76
C PRO A 16 18.51 -23.01 8.71
N HIS A 17 18.10 -21.75 8.67
CA HIS A 17 18.41 -20.75 9.70
C HIS A 17 17.46 -20.85 10.90
N GLY A 18 16.42 -21.69 10.81
CA GLY A 18 15.36 -21.83 11.80
C GLY A 18 15.81 -22.25 13.20
N SER A 19 17.03 -22.77 13.39
CA SER A 19 17.53 -23.10 14.74
C SER A 19 18.20 -21.91 15.46
N TYR A 20 18.55 -20.84 14.74
CA TYR A 20 19.27 -19.68 15.32
C TYR A 20 18.40 -18.42 15.45
N LEU A 21 17.32 -18.33 14.67
CA LEU A 21 16.33 -17.26 14.73
C LEU A 21 15.06 -17.86 15.34
N GLY A 22 14.87 -17.72 16.64
CA GLY A 22 13.67 -18.23 17.32
C GLY A 22 12.38 -17.73 16.68
N GLU A 23 11.29 -18.48 16.86
CA GLU A 23 9.97 -18.09 16.36
C GLU A 23 9.51 -16.78 17.01
N ILE A 24 8.99 -15.84 16.20
CA ILE A 24 8.40 -14.62 16.72
C ILE A 24 7.03 -14.91 17.31
N SER A 25 6.80 -14.47 18.55
CA SER A 25 5.51 -14.63 19.21
C SER A 25 4.42 -13.85 18.48
N TYR A 26 3.17 -14.24 18.67
CA TYR A 26 2.02 -13.52 18.09
C TYR A 26 2.02 -12.02 18.45
N PHE A 27 2.40 -11.68 19.69
CA PHE A 27 2.54 -10.28 20.11
C PHE A 27 3.64 -9.55 19.33
N GLN A 28 4.80 -10.20 19.13
CA GLN A 28 5.89 -9.63 18.33
C GLN A 28 5.48 -9.45 16.85
N GLN A 29 4.72 -10.39 16.29
CA GLN A 29 4.15 -10.26 14.94
C GLN A 29 3.24 -9.03 14.84
N ILE A 30 2.35 -8.83 15.82
CA ILE A 30 1.47 -7.66 15.87
C ILE A 30 2.29 -6.36 15.95
N GLU A 31 3.29 -6.29 16.82
CA GLU A 31 4.10 -5.09 16.99
C GLU A 31 4.92 -4.76 15.74
N LEU A 32 5.50 -5.77 15.09
CA LEU A 32 6.20 -5.60 13.82
C LEU A 32 5.24 -5.14 12.72
N PHE A 33 4.04 -5.72 12.66
CA PHE A 33 3.01 -5.30 11.73
C PHE A 33 2.63 -3.83 11.93
N LYS A 34 2.30 -3.42 13.17
CA LYS A 34 1.94 -2.03 13.50
C LYS A 34 3.00 -1.03 13.07
N ARG A 35 4.28 -1.33 13.34
CA ARG A 35 5.41 -0.48 12.96
C ARG A 35 5.51 -0.34 11.45
N SER A 36 5.53 -1.48 10.73
CA SER A 36 5.61 -1.48 9.27
C SER A 36 4.41 -0.76 8.62
N TYR A 37 3.22 -0.92 9.19
CA TYR A 37 2.01 -0.29 8.70
C TYR A 37 2.02 1.22 8.95
N LEU A 38 2.47 1.67 10.11
CA LEU A 38 2.62 3.09 10.43
C LEU A 38 3.59 3.79 9.46
N GLU A 39 4.72 3.16 9.14
CA GLU A 39 5.66 3.68 8.14
C GLU A 39 5.00 3.85 6.77
N LYS A 40 4.26 2.84 6.31
CA LYS A 40 3.55 2.89 5.03
C LYS A 40 2.43 3.93 5.01
N LYS A 41 1.69 4.07 6.11
CA LYS A 41 0.69 5.12 6.29
C LYS A 41 1.30 6.52 6.20
N ASN A 42 2.43 6.74 6.88
CA ASN A 42 3.14 8.02 6.84
C ASN A 42 3.68 8.32 5.44
N TYR A 43 4.19 7.30 4.74
CA TYR A 43 4.65 7.42 3.37
C TYR A 43 3.51 7.80 2.40
N ALA A 44 2.36 7.14 2.52
CA ALA A 44 1.16 7.48 1.74
C ALA A 44 0.68 8.92 2.03
N LYS A 45 0.64 9.33 3.31
CA LYS A 45 0.30 10.71 3.70
C LYS A 45 1.25 11.72 3.09
N HIS A 46 2.56 11.46 3.16
CA HIS A 46 3.56 12.35 2.58
C HIS A 46 3.37 12.55 1.07
N PHE A 47 3.17 11.45 0.33
CA PHE A 47 2.90 11.51 -1.10
C PHE A 47 1.59 12.24 -1.42
N TYR A 48 0.53 11.95 -0.67
CA TYR A 48 -0.75 12.64 -0.83
C TYR A 48 -0.59 14.14 -0.66
N VAL A 49 -0.03 14.58 0.48
CA VAL A 49 0.11 16.01 0.80
C VAL A 49 0.93 16.73 -0.27
N LYS A 50 2.04 16.12 -0.73
CA LYS A 50 2.89 16.68 -1.78
C LYS A 50 2.14 16.90 -3.09
N THR A 51 1.24 16.00 -3.48
CA THR A 51 0.45 16.15 -4.71
C THR A 51 -0.75 17.08 -4.49
N ALA A 52 -1.44 16.97 -3.35
CA ALA A 52 -2.62 17.76 -3.02
C ALA A 52 -2.33 19.27 -2.99
N THR A 53 -1.14 19.69 -2.53
CA THR A 53 -0.74 21.11 -2.54
C THR A 53 -0.64 21.72 -3.94
N THR A 54 -0.53 20.89 -4.98
CA THR A 54 -0.52 21.35 -6.38
C THR A 54 -1.92 21.53 -6.97
N LYS A 55 -2.97 21.18 -6.23
CA LYS A 55 -4.36 21.16 -6.71
C LYS A 55 -5.22 22.14 -5.93
N PRO A 56 -5.93 23.06 -6.61
CA PRO A 56 -6.88 23.92 -5.94
C PRO A 56 -8.01 23.09 -5.34
N ASN A 57 -8.41 23.41 -4.11
CA ASN A 57 -9.50 22.76 -3.35
C ASN A 57 -9.28 21.29 -2.98
N ALA A 58 -8.05 20.76 -3.03
CA ALA A 58 -7.78 19.43 -2.52
C ALA A 58 -8.04 19.38 -1.00
N PRO A 59 -8.80 18.39 -0.49
CA PRO A 59 -9.03 18.28 0.94
C PRO A 59 -7.72 17.97 1.67
N SER A 60 -7.61 18.44 2.92
CA SER A 60 -6.50 18.06 3.77
C SER A 60 -6.48 16.53 3.95
N TRP A 61 -5.32 15.97 4.33
CA TRP A 61 -5.25 14.53 4.61
C TRP A 61 -6.27 14.10 5.67
N ASP A 62 -6.55 14.94 6.65
CA ASP A 62 -7.45 14.59 7.74
C ASP A 62 -8.92 14.67 7.29
N ASP A 63 -9.25 15.60 6.37
CA ASP A 63 -10.59 15.78 5.80
C ASP A 63 -10.92 14.85 4.63
N LEU A 64 -9.92 14.18 4.05
CA LEU A 64 -10.14 13.22 2.96
C LEU A 64 -11.04 12.06 3.43
N ASP A 65 -11.95 11.62 2.55
CA ASP A 65 -12.86 10.51 2.81
C ASP A 65 -12.11 9.27 3.35
N GLN A 66 -12.63 8.71 4.44
CA GLN A 66 -11.96 7.63 5.16
C GLN A 66 -11.73 6.39 4.29
N LYS A 67 -12.70 6.01 3.46
CA LYS A 67 -12.55 4.85 2.57
C LYS A 67 -11.46 5.07 1.54
N ILE A 68 -11.34 6.29 1.01
CA ILE A 68 -10.26 6.67 0.10
C ILE A 68 -8.91 6.59 0.82
N LYS A 69 -8.80 7.13 2.05
CA LYS A 69 -7.56 7.06 2.85
C LYS A 69 -7.11 5.62 3.07
N ASP A 70 -8.03 4.75 3.48
CA ASP A 70 -7.71 3.36 3.77
C ASP A 70 -7.19 2.62 2.53
N VAL A 71 -7.87 2.79 1.39
CA VAL A 71 -7.46 2.16 0.12
C VAL A 71 -6.14 2.73 -0.39
N LEU A 72 -5.92 4.03 -0.22
CA LEU A 72 -4.66 4.66 -0.60
C LEU A 72 -3.49 4.05 0.19
N VAL A 73 -3.63 3.95 1.52
CA VAL A 73 -2.63 3.33 2.39
C VAL A 73 -2.41 1.86 2.05
N ASP A 74 -3.48 1.10 1.79
CA ASP A 74 -3.38 -0.31 1.39
C ASP A 74 -2.59 -0.49 0.08
N ILE A 75 -2.86 0.34 -0.93
CA ILE A 75 -2.15 0.26 -2.21
C ILE A 75 -0.67 0.67 -2.04
N PHE A 76 -0.36 1.66 -1.20
CA PHE A 76 1.04 1.99 -0.87
C PHE A 76 1.73 0.87 -0.07
N TYR A 77 1.00 0.16 0.78
CA TYR A 77 1.50 -1.00 1.52
C TYR A 77 1.80 -2.16 0.56
N GLN A 78 0.89 -2.48 -0.36
CA GLN A 78 1.10 -3.48 -1.42
C GLN A 78 2.24 -3.08 -2.37
N GLY A 79 2.39 -1.77 -2.63
CA GLY A 79 3.27 -1.20 -3.62
C GLY A 79 2.52 -0.85 -4.90
N THR A 80 2.83 0.33 -5.45
CA THR A 80 2.30 0.83 -6.72
C THR A 80 3.42 1.32 -7.62
N ARG A 81 3.26 1.14 -8.92
CA ARG A 81 4.17 1.68 -9.95
C ARG A 81 3.87 3.14 -10.28
N TYR A 82 2.65 3.59 -9.98
CA TYR A 82 2.14 4.90 -10.40
C TYR A 82 1.62 5.69 -9.19
N PRO A 83 2.47 6.05 -8.21
CA PRO A 83 2.04 6.70 -6.98
C PRO A 83 1.41 8.08 -7.21
N ALA A 84 1.87 8.85 -8.20
CA ALA A 84 1.29 10.14 -8.53
C ALA A 84 -0.14 9.97 -9.09
N SER A 85 -0.32 9.11 -10.10
CA SER A 85 -1.63 8.82 -10.70
C SER A 85 -2.63 8.23 -9.71
N LEU A 86 -2.15 7.41 -8.77
CA LEU A 86 -2.97 6.88 -7.68
C LEU A 86 -3.52 8.02 -6.80
N VAL A 87 -2.67 8.98 -6.41
CA VAL A 87 -3.09 10.12 -5.60
C VAL A 87 -4.06 11.03 -6.37
N GLU A 88 -3.80 11.25 -7.66
CA GLU A 88 -4.73 12.00 -8.54
C GLU A 88 -6.11 11.33 -8.61
N ALA A 89 -6.14 10.01 -8.77
CA ALA A 89 -7.39 9.25 -8.76
C ALA A 89 -8.11 9.34 -7.41
N ALA A 90 -7.37 9.31 -6.30
CA ALA A 90 -7.92 9.49 -4.96
C ALA A 90 -8.51 10.90 -4.75
N LEU A 91 -7.83 11.95 -5.23
CA LEU A 91 -8.32 13.33 -5.18
C LEU A 91 -9.58 13.52 -6.03
N ALA A 92 -9.67 12.83 -7.18
CA ALA A 92 -10.86 12.84 -8.03
C ALA A 92 -12.04 12.04 -7.46
N GLY A 93 -11.84 11.31 -6.35
CA GLY A 93 -12.90 10.62 -5.60
C GLY A 93 -13.01 9.13 -5.86
N LYS A 94 -13.97 8.48 -5.19
CA LYS A 94 -14.11 7.01 -5.14
C LYS A 94 -14.23 6.38 -6.52
N THR A 95 -15.03 6.95 -7.41
CA THR A 95 -15.23 6.42 -8.77
C THR A 95 -13.93 6.43 -9.59
N ALA A 96 -13.16 7.52 -9.51
CA ALA A 96 -11.87 7.61 -10.20
C ALA A 96 -10.85 6.63 -9.61
N LEU A 97 -10.83 6.46 -8.29
CA LEU A 97 -9.98 5.48 -7.63
C LEU A 97 -10.36 4.04 -7.98
N ILE A 98 -11.65 3.70 -8.06
CA ILE A 98 -12.12 2.38 -8.54
C ILE A 98 -11.61 2.13 -9.96
N LYS A 99 -11.77 3.12 -10.86
CA LYS A 99 -11.30 3.01 -12.24
C LYS A 99 -9.78 2.79 -12.30
N PHE A 100 -9.01 3.54 -11.51
CA PHE A 100 -7.56 3.35 -11.40
C PHE A 100 -7.19 1.92 -10.98
N ILE A 101 -7.90 1.35 -9.99
CA ILE A 101 -7.66 -0.04 -9.55
C ILE A 101 -7.98 -1.03 -10.67
N GLN A 102 -9.10 -0.84 -11.38
CA GLN A 102 -9.54 -1.71 -12.48
C GLN A 102 -8.56 -1.72 -13.66
N GLU A 103 -7.92 -0.59 -13.93
CA GLU A 103 -7.00 -0.42 -15.06
C GLU A 103 -5.57 -0.90 -14.76
N ASP A 104 -5.21 -1.17 -13.49
CA ASP A 104 -3.90 -1.70 -13.11
C ASP A 104 -3.95 -3.23 -12.90
N PRO A 105 -3.37 -4.04 -13.82
CA PRO A 105 -3.38 -5.50 -13.69
C PRO A 105 -2.64 -6.01 -12.44
N ALA A 106 -1.66 -5.27 -11.93
CA ALA A 106 -0.93 -5.65 -10.73
C ALA A 106 -1.80 -5.44 -9.48
N LEU A 107 -2.67 -4.43 -9.47
CA LEU A 107 -3.65 -4.25 -8.39
C LEU A 107 -4.79 -5.26 -8.51
N MET A 108 -5.34 -5.44 -9.71
CA MET A 108 -6.43 -6.40 -9.98
C MET A 108 -6.07 -7.84 -9.62
N ARG A 109 -4.81 -8.24 -9.79
CA ARG A 109 -4.33 -9.57 -9.37
C ARG A 109 -4.65 -9.91 -7.91
N TYR A 110 -4.60 -8.93 -7.01
CA TYR A 110 -4.85 -9.13 -5.57
C TYR A 110 -6.24 -8.67 -5.14
N GLU A 111 -6.99 -8.05 -6.04
CA GLU A 111 -8.31 -7.48 -5.75
C GLU A 111 -9.33 -8.50 -5.20
N PRO A 112 -9.37 -9.78 -5.65
CA PRO A 112 -10.28 -10.77 -5.06
C PRO A 112 -10.09 -10.96 -3.55
N ALA A 113 -8.86 -10.87 -3.05
CA ALA A 113 -8.55 -10.99 -1.64
C ALA A 113 -8.66 -9.65 -0.89
N ARG A 114 -8.36 -8.52 -1.55
CA ARG A 114 -8.34 -7.20 -0.92
C ARG A 114 -9.70 -6.50 -0.88
N GLN A 115 -10.58 -6.76 -1.84
CA GLN A 115 -11.96 -6.24 -1.88
C GLN A 115 -12.05 -4.70 -1.79
N ARG A 116 -11.05 -3.97 -2.29
CA ARG A 116 -10.99 -2.49 -2.26
C ARG A 116 -12.11 -1.85 -3.06
N ILE A 117 -12.42 -2.39 -4.25
CA ILE A 117 -13.48 -1.86 -5.12
C ILE A 117 -14.83 -1.95 -4.40
N ARG A 118 -15.13 -3.10 -3.81
CA ARG A 118 -16.34 -3.30 -3.01
C ARG A 118 -16.38 -2.37 -1.81
N TYR A 119 -15.24 -2.14 -1.15
CA TYR A 119 -15.16 -1.23 -0.01
C TYR A 119 -15.41 0.24 -0.40
N LEU A 120 -15.03 0.65 -1.61
CA LEU A 120 -15.22 2.01 -2.14
C LEU A 120 -16.64 2.30 -2.66
N GLN A 121 -17.47 1.28 -2.88
CA GLN A 121 -18.91 1.46 -3.17
C GLN A 121 -19.67 1.94 -1.93
#